data_AF-A0A9X4LAR9-F1
#
_entry.id   AF-A0A9X4LAR9-F1
#
_cell.length_a   1.000
_cell.length_b   1.000
_cell.length_c   1.000
_cell.angle_alpha   90.00
_cell.angle_beta   90.00
_cell.angle_gamma   90.00
#
_symmetry.space_group_name_H-M   'P 1'
#
loop_
_entity.id
_entity.type
_entity.pdbx_description
1 polymer ?
#
loop_
_entity_poly.entity_id
_entity_poly.type
_entity_poly.pdbx_seq_one_letter_code
_entity_poly.pdbx_strand_id
1 'polypeptide(L)'
;MTLEGEELKKIQKFLSEIKDYVIVVGSVAEGTDNNESDIDFYVKTKSECEIDKEIESNNFSADNIEETYIDKIIKTLERYNIQWESLFVSYITTNSLSIQLEFAPIFDIRGKEQSTVKIYGIELESLVSK
;
A
#
# COMPACT_ATOMS: atom_id res chain seq x y z
N MET A 1 1.49 -10.52 -15.61
CA MET A 1 2.85 -10.13 -15.16
C MET A 1 3.61 -11.34 -14.63
N THR A 2 4.90 -11.48 -14.94
CA THR A 2 5.75 -12.54 -14.38
C THR A 2 7.05 -11.92 -13.89
N LEU A 3 7.21 -11.88 -12.57
CA LEU A 3 8.47 -11.60 -11.89
C LEU A 3 9.17 -12.91 -11.57
N GLU A 4 10.51 -12.93 -11.65
CA GLU A 4 11.32 -14.10 -11.33
C GLU A 4 12.53 -13.72 -10.47
N GLY A 5 13.16 -14.73 -9.87
CA GLY A 5 14.44 -14.58 -9.18
C GLY A 5 14.38 -13.66 -7.95
N GLU A 6 15.40 -12.82 -7.80
CA GLU A 6 15.57 -11.94 -6.63
C GLU A 6 14.53 -10.82 -6.56
N GLU A 7 14.06 -10.32 -7.69
CA GLU A 7 13.01 -9.28 -7.72
C GLU A 7 11.68 -9.83 -7.21
N LEU A 8 11.29 -11.03 -7.63
CA LEU A 8 10.10 -11.70 -7.10
C LEU A 8 10.18 -11.87 -5.57
N LYS A 9 11.32 -12.35 -5.05
CA LYS A 9 11.51 -12.52 -3.60
C LYS A 9 11.43 -11.19 -2.86
N LYS A 10 12.01 -10.12 -3.43
CA LYS A 10 11.96 -8.77 -2.87
C LYS A 10 10.52 -8.27 -2.79
N ILE A 11 9.73 -8.40 -3.86
CA ILE A 11 8.33 -8.02 -3.89
C ILE A 11 7.49 -8.84 -2.93
N GLN A 12 7.68 -10.16 -2.87
CA GLN A 12 6.96 -11.03 -1.94
C GLN A 12 7.18 -10.62 -0.48
N LYS A 13 8.44 -10.33 -0.10
CA LYS A 13 8.78 -9.86 1.25
C LYS A 13 8.17 -8.49 1.53
N PHE A 14 8.29 -7.57 0.58
CA PHE A 14 7.70 -6.24 0.68
C PHE A 14 6.17 -6.31 0.89
N LEU A 15 5.45 -7.02 0.02
CA LEU A 15 3.99 -7.21 0.11
C LEU A 15 3.59 -7.86 1.43
N SER A 16 4.35 -8.85 1.90
CA SER A 16 4.09 -9.50 3.18
C SER A 16 4.24 -8.57 4.39
N GLU A 17 5.10 -7.56 4.32
CA GLU A 17 5.29 -6.58 5.41
C GLU A 17 4.24 -5.47 5.40
N ILE A 18 3.72 -5.11 4.23
CA ILE A 18 2.76 -4.00 4.12
C ILE A 18 1.29 -4.45 4.14
N LYS A 19 0.99 -5.74 4.00
CA LYS A 19 -0.38 -6.26 3.81
C LYS A 19 -1.40 -5.81 4.88
N ASP A 20 -0.94 -5.55 6.10
CA ASP A 20 -1.82 -5.12 7.20
C ASP A 20 -2.12 -3.61 7.17
N TYR A 21 -1.37 -2.85 6.35
CA TYR A 21 -1.46 -1.39 6.20
C TYR A 21 -2.20 -0.96 4.93
N VAL A 22 -2.49 -1.88 4.02
CA VAL A 22 -3.07 -1.58 2.72
C VAL A 22 -4.24 -2.51 2.38
N ILE A 23 -5.02 -2.09 1.39
CA ILE A 23 -6.04 -2.91 0.72
C ILE A 23 -5.81 -2.79 -0.78
N VAL A 24 -5.79 -3.90 -1.50
CA VAL A 24 -5.68 -3.88 -2.97
C VAL A 24 -6.98 -3.37 -3.58
N VAL A 25 -6.90 -2.41 -4.48
CA VAL A 25 -8.03 -1.86 -5.23
C VAL A 25 -7.70 -1.87 -6.73
N GLY A 26 -8.56 -1.25 -7.54
CA GLY A 26 -8.31 -1.08 -8.97
C GLY A 26 -8.37 -2.37 -9.77
N SER A 27 -7.75 -2.35 -10.96
CA SER A 27 -7.90 -3.40 -11.97
C SER A 27 -7.47 -4.79 -11.47
N VAL A 28 -6.42 -4.84 -10.64
CA VAL A 28 -5.89 -6.08 -10.03
C VAL A 28 -6.86 -6.68 -9.02
N ALA A 29 -7.52 -5.85 -8.20
CA ALA A 29 -8.56 -6.33 -7.29
C ALA A 29 -9.74 -6.92 -8.07
N GLU A 30 -10.13 -6.27 -9.17
CA GLU A 30 -11.27 -6.65 -10.01
C GLU A 30 -10.95 -7.81 -10.97
N GLY A 31 -9.69 -8.25 -11.07
CA GLY A 31 -9.25 -9.27 -12.03
C GLY A 31 -9.38 -8.85 -13.50
N THR A 32 -9.31 -7.55 -13.77
CA THR A 32 -9.39 -6.95 -15.11
C THR A 32 -8.05 -6.35 -15.55
N ASP A 33 -7.00 -6.56 -14.76
CA ASP A 33 -5.64 -6.11 -15.04
C ASP A 33 -5.04 -6.77 -16.29
N ASN A 34 -4.03 -6.11 -16.84
CA ASN A 34 -3.22 -6.64 -17.93
C ASN A 34 -1.73 -6.54 -17.57
N ASN A 35 -0.84 -6.89 -18.50
CA ASN A 35 0.60 -6.93 -18.20
C ASN A 35 1.25 -5.56 -17.96
N GLU A 36 0.56 -4.47 -18.31
CA GLU A 36 0.99 -3.08 -18.12
C GLU A 36 0.32 -2.42 -16.91
N SER A 37 -0.63 -3.11 -16.27
CA SER A 37 -1.32 -2.60 -15.08
C SER A 37 -0.35 -2.44 -13.91
N ASP A 38 -0.54 -1.35 -13.20
CA ASP A 38 -0.04 -1.12 -11.86
C ASP A 38 -0.85 -1.88 -10.80
N ILE A 39 -0.31 -1.93 -9.59
CA ILE A 39 -1.01 -2.47 -8.42
C ILE A 39 -1.39 -1.32 -7.51
N ASP A 40 -2.68 -1.03 -7.47
CA ASP A 40 -3.25 0.02 -6.63
C ASP A 40 -3.49 -0.45 -5.19
N PHE A 41 -3.00 0.33 -4.24
CA PHE A 41 -3.18 0.11 -2.82
C PHE A 41 -3.88 1.31 -2.18
N TYR A 42 -5.08 1.06 -1.63
CA TYR A 42 -5.68 1.93 -0.64
C TYR A 42 -4.88 1.83 0.67
N VAL A 43 -4.36 2.96 1.16
CA VAL A 43 -3.61 3.01 2.43
C VAL A 43 -4.60 3.18 3.58
N LYS A 44 -4.55 2.25 4.55
CA LYS A 44 -5.44 2.27 5.71
C LYS A 44 -5.11 3.45 6.63
N THR A 45 -6.16 4.02 7.23
CA THR A 45 -6.07 4.96 8.35
C THR A 45 -5.72 4.20 9.62
N LYS A 46 -4.87 4.79 10.45
CA LYS A 46 -4.57 4.30 11.80
C LYS A 46 -5.83 4.32 12.66
N SER A 47 -5.90 3.45 13.66
CA SER A 47 -6.97 3.55 14.66
C SER A 47 -6.80 4.80 15.52
N GLU A 48 -7.91 5.34 16.07
CA GLU A 48 -7.87 6.47 17.00
C GLU A 48 -6.90 6.21 18.17
N CYS A 49 -6.92 4.98 18.72
CA CYS A 49 -6.02 4.58 19.80
C CYS A 49 -4.53 4.62 19.41
N GLU A 50 -4.18 4.35 18.15
CA GLU A 50 -2.79 4.50 17.68
C GLU A 50 -2.41 5.96 17.53
N ILE A 51 -3.31 6.77 16.96
CA ILE A 51 -3.12 8.22 16.81
C ILE A 51 -2.94 8.89 18.17
N ASP A 52 -3.79 8.56 19.15
CA ASP A 52 -3.71 9.08 20.52
C ASP A 52 -2.36 8.78 21.16
N LYS A 53 -1.83 7.56 20.99
CA LYS A 53 -0.51 7.17 21.51
C LYS A 53 0.62 7.95 20.84
N GLU A 54 0.51 8.23 19.55
CA GLU A 54 1.50 9.06 18.83
C GLU A 54 1.47 10.50 19.33
N ILE A 55 0.27 11.07 19.57
CA ILE A 55 0.09 12.40 20.16
C ILE A 55 0.70 12.45 21.57
N GLU A 56 0.40 11.48 22.44
CA GLU A 56 0.97 11.38 23.79
C GLU A 56 2.51 11.34 23.74
N SER A 57 3.06 10.54 22.82
CA SER A 57 4.50 10.43 22.60
C SER A 57 5.12 11.71 22.03
N ASN A 58 4.31 12.54 21.37
CA ASN A 58 4.69 13.84 20.80
C ASN A 58 4.37 15.02 21.74
N ASN A 59 4.50 14.81 23.06
CA ASN A 59 4.20 15.82 24.09
C ASN A 59 2.78 16.42 23.97
N PHE A 60 1.80 15.59 23.63
CA PHE A 60 0.40 15.97 23.43
C PHE A 60 0.17 16.96 22.25
N SER A 61 1.08 17.01 21.28
CA SER A 61 0.88 17.78 20.04
C SER A 61 0.35 16.90 18.91
N ALA A 62 -0.71 17.37 18.25
CA ALA A 62 -1.26 16.77 17.03
C ALA A 62 -0.55 17.26 15.75
N ASP A 63 0.39 18.20 15.87
CA ASP A 63 1.10 18.74 14.72
C ASP A 63 1.94 17.65 14.03
N ASN A 64 1.75 17.51 12.72
CA ASN A 64 2.44 16.54 11.85
C ASN A 64 2.21 15.06 12.21
N ILE A 65 1.11 14.74 12.90
CA ILE A 65 0.70 13.35 13.08
C ILE A 65 0.13 12.84 11.75
N GLU A 66 0.75 11.79 11.22
CA GLU A 66 0.30 11.12 10.02
C GLU A 66 -0.83 10.16 10.38
N GLU A 67 -2.03 10.41 9.85
CA GLU A 67 -3.24 9.65 10.17
C GLU A 67 -3.29 8.28 9.46
N THR A 68 -2.47 8.08 8.43
CA THR A 68 -2.42 6.82 7.64
C THR A 68 -1.16 6.02 7.94
N TYR A 69 -1.09 4.77 7.46
CA TYR A 69 0.14 4.00 7.56
C TYR A 69 1.19 4.30 6.46
N ILE A 70 1.06 5.43 5.76
CA ILE A 70 1.99 5.79 4.66
C ILE A 70 3.45 5.88 5.16
N ASP A 71 3.68 6.32 6.41
CA ASP A 71 5.00 6.40 7.01
C ASP A 71 5.66 5.01 7.16
N LYS A 72 4.87 3.99 7.54
CA LYS A 72 5.33 2.60 7.63
C LYS A 72 5.64 2.03 6.24
N ILE A 73 4.85 2.40 5.23
CA ILE A 73 5.08 2.00 3.83
C ILE A 73 6.40 2.60 3.34
N ILE A 74 6.64 3.90 3.55
CA ILE A 74 7.90 4.57 3.19
C ILE A 74 9.11 3.88 3.84
N LYS A 75 9.07 3.66 5.16
CA LYS A 75 10.15 2.94 5.88
C LYS A 75 10.41 1.55 5.32
N THR A 76 9.38 0.89 4.83
CA THR A 76 9.50 -0.44 4.21
C THR A 76 10.13 -0.33 2.82
N LEU A 77 9.69 0.63 1.99
CA LEU A 77 10.30 0.91 0.68
C LEU A 77 11.80 1.23 0.80
N GLU A 78 12.18 2.07 1.76
CA GLU A 78 13.59 2.41 2.07
C GLU A 78 14.41 1.17 2.42
N ARG A 79 13.90 0.33 3.32
CA ARG A 79 14.58 -0.89 3.78
C ARG A 79 14.86 -1.86 2.63
N TYR A 80 13.95 -1.95 1.68
CA TYR A 80 14.10 -2.80 0.50
C TYR A 80 14.83 -2.10 -0.66
N ASN A 81 15.27 -0.85 -0.49
CA ASN A 81 15.87 -0.05 -1.55
C ASN A 81 14.99 -0.05 -2.82
N ILE A 82 13.69 0.19 -2.63
CA ILE A 82 12.73 0.45 -3.71
C ILE A 82 12.70 1.96 -3.87
N GLN A 83 12.92 2.48 -5.08
CA GLN A 83 12.80 3.90 -5.35
C GLN A 83 11.37 4.23 -5.76
N TRP A 84 10.92 5.42 -5.40
CA TRP A 84 9.60 5.93 -5.70
C TRP A 84 9.66 7.42 -6.00
N GLU A 85 8.62 7.89 -6.67
CA GLU A 85 8.35 9.31 -6.87
C GLU A 85 7.23 9.71 -5.92
N SER A 86 7.34 10.89 -5.31
CA SER A 86 6.27 11.50 -4.52
C SER A 86 5.93 12.85 -5.13
N LEU A 87 4.70 12.99 -5.60
CA LEU A 87 4.20 14.20 -6.27
C LEU A 87 3.48 15.18 -5.31
N PHE A 88 3.60 15.00 -3.98
CA PHE A 88 2.77 15.57 -2.90
C PHE A 88 1.44 14.83 -2.65
N VAL A 89 1.02 14.80 -1.37
CA VAL A 89 -0.26 14.29 -0.83
C VAL A 89 -0.39 12.77 -0.78
N SER A 90 0.25 12.14 0.22
CA SER A 90 0.05 10.72 0.62
C SER A 90 -0.03 9.71 -0.53
N TYR A 91 0.61 10.04 -1.66
CA TYR A 91 0.61 9.27 -2.88
C TYR A 91 2.04 8.90 -3.23
N ILE A 92 2.25 7.61 -3.45
CA ILE A 92 3.57 7.03 -3.75
C ILE A 92 3.42 6.12 -4.96
N THR A 93 4.24 6.36 -5.99
CA THR A 93 4.37 5.47 -7.14
C THR A 93 5.82 5.00 -7.23
N THR A 94 6.04 3.69 -7.25
CA THR A 94 7.39 3.14 -7.39
C THR A 94 7.91 3.25 -8.82
N ASN A 95 9.19 3.59 -9.00
CA ASN A 95 9.80 3.74 -10.34
C ASN A 95 11.01 2.81 -10.59
N SER A 96 11.50 2.10 -9.58
CA SER A 96 12.63 1.15 -9.73
C SER A 96 12.21 -0.32 -9.83
N LEU A 97 10.92 -0.60 -9.95
CA LEU A 97 10.38 -1.96 -10.03
C LEU A 97 9.88 -2.22 -11.45
N SER A 98 9.93 -3.48 -11.88
CA SER A 98 9.39 -3.88 -13.19
C SER A 98 7.85 -3.74 -13.27
N ILE A 99 7.18 -3.63 -12.12
CA ILE A 99 5.75 -3.32 -11.99
C ILE A 99 5.59 -2.13 -11.06
N GLN A 100 4.73 -1.20 -11.43
CA GLN A 100 4.44 -0.04 -10.61
C GLN A 100 3.49 -0.44 -9.47
N LEU A 101 3.82 0.03 -8.26
CA LEU A 101 2.97 -0.04 -7.09
C LEU A 101 2.53 1.38 -6.77
N GLU A 102 1.23 1.57 -6.61
CA GLU A 102 0.63 2.86 -6.28
C GLU A 102 -0.02 2.81 -4.89
N PHE A 103 0.30 3.76 -4.03
CA PHE A 103 -0.24 3.83 -2.67
C PHE A 103 -0.96 5.16 -2.50
N ALA A 104 -2.23 5.13 -2.14
CA ALA A 104 -3.00 6.35 -1.86
C ALA A 104 -4.09 6.11 -0.81
N PRO A 105 -4.32 7.04 0.15
CA PRO A 105 -5.49 6.97 1.02
C PRO A 105 -6.76 7.54 0.35
N ILE A 106 -6.65 8.07 -0.88
CA ILE A 106 -7.74 8.78 -1.56
C ILE A 106 -8.56 7.90 -2.52
N PHE A 107 -8.18 6.64 -2.73
CA PHE A 107 -8.94 5.75 -3.60
C PHE A 107 -10.39 5.59 -3.10
N ASP A 108 -11.37 5.72 -3.99
CA ASP A 108 -12.78 5.55 -3.61
C ASP A 108 -13.07 4.06 -3.35
N ILE A 109 -13.37 3.78 -2.09
CA ILE A 109 -13.67 2.44 -1.58
C ILE A 109 -15.15 2.28 -1.18
N ARG A 110 -15.97 3.32 -1.36
CA ARG A 110 -17.38 3.28 -0.95
C ARG A 110 -18.17 2.33 -1.84
N GLY A 111 -19.02 1.52 -1.20
CA GLY A 111 -19.89 0.57 -1.91
C GLY A 111 -19.19 -0.67 -2.47
N LYS A 112 -17.88 -0.81 -2.26
CA LYS A 112 -17.12 -2.01 -2.59
C LYS A 112 -17.30 -3.11 -1.55
N GLU A 113 -17.12 -4.35 -1.96
CA GLU A 113 -17.17 -5.53 -1.10
C GLU A 113 -15.77 -6.05 -0.80
N GLN A 114 -15.57 -6.52 0.43
CA GLN A 114 -14.33 -7.15 0.84
C GLN A 114 -14.15 -8.49 0.11
N SER A 115 -12.93 -8.69 -0.38
CA SER A 115 -12.49 -9.92 -1.02
C SER A 115 -11.02 -10.17 -0.66
N THR A 116 -10.42 -11.17 -1.29
CA THR A 116 -8.98 -11.42 -1.22
C THR A 116 -8.41 -11.57 -2.63
N VAL A 117 -7.17 -11.15 -2.79
CA VAL A 117 -6.42 -11.31 -4.04
C VAL A 117 -5.04 -11.85 -3.75
N LYS A 118 -4.55 -12.73 -4.62
CA LYS A 118 -3.19 -13.28 -4.52
C LYS A 118 -2.29 -12.59 -5.52
N ILE A 119 -1.35 -11.79 -5.02
CA ILE A 119 -0.36 -11.06 -5.81
C ILE A 119 1.01 -11.67 -5.52
N TYR A 120 1.67 -12.19 -6.56
CA TYR A 120 2.98 -12.86 -6.45
C TYR A 120 3.04 -13.95 -5.36
N GLY A 121 1.92 -14.62 -5.09
CA GLY A 121 1.84 -15.67 -4.07
C GLY A 121 1.51 -15.18 -2.65
N ILE A 122 1.49 -13.87 -2.41
CA ILE A 122 1.04 -13.25 -1.16
C ILE A 122 -0.45 -12.99 -1.25
N GLU A 123 -1.21 -13.41 -0.24
CA GLU A 123 -2.64 -13.13 -0.11
C GLU A 123 -2.82 -11.78 0.59
N LEU A 124 -3.60 -10.89 -0.03
CA LEU A 124 -3.91 -9.56 0.48
C LEU A 124 -5.43 -9.35 0.53
N GLU A 125 -5.86 -8.50 1.46
CA GLU A 125 -7.22 -7.95 1.45
C GLU A 125 -7.43 -7.12 0.19
N SER A 126 -8.60 -7.24 -0.43
CA SER A 126 -8.98 -6.43 -1.59
C SER A 126 -10.41 -5.91 -1.48
N LEU A 127 -10.71 -4.88 -2.27
CA LEU A 127 -12.06 -4.33 -2.41
C LEU A 127 -12.48 -4.32 -3.88
N VAL A 128 -13.61 -4.95 -4.17
CA VAL A 128 -14.17 -5.13 -5.51
C VAL A 128 -15.55 -4.49 -5.64
N SER A 129 -15.91 -4.13 -6.86
CA SER A 129 -17.23 -3.59 -7.17
C SER A 129 -18.30 -4.68 -7.10
N LYS A 130 -19.51 -4.32 -6.67
CA LYS A 130 -20.67 -5.24 -6.66
C LYS A 130 -21.15 -5.61 -8.06
#